data_AF-A0A3M3RP48-F1
#
_entry.id   AF-A0A3M3RP48-F1
#
_cell.length_a   1.000
_cell.length_b   1.000
_cell.length_c   1.000
_cell.angle_alpha   90.00
_cell.angle_beta   90.00
_cell.angle_gamma   90.00
#
_symmetry.space_group_name_H-M   'P 1'
#
loop_
_entity.id
_entity.type
_entity.pdbx_description
1 polymer ?
#
loop_
_entity_poly.entity_id
_entity_poly.type
_entity_poly.pdbx_seq_one_letter_code
_entity_poly.pdbx_strand_id
1 'polypeptide(L)' 'MFHYRNHGAADGRVVAGLVVPEDERHLVSAALDEIGYPYWDESENPAYRLFLG' A
#
# COMPACT_ATOMS: atom_id res chain seq x y z
N MET A 1 -1.49 2.29 9.54
CA MET A 1 -1.03 0.97 10.03
C MET A 1 0.17 0.57 9.17
N PHE A 2 1.30 0.25 9.79
CA PHE A 2 2.56 -0.08 9.10
C PHE A 2 2.91 -1.53 9.41
N HIS A 3 2.82 -2.41 8.41
CA HIS A 3 3.19 -3.82 8.56
C HIS A 3 4.43 -4.12 7.71
N TYR A 4 5.50 -4.52 8.37
CA TYR A 4 6.75 -4.97 7.75
C TYR A 4 7.03 -6.40 8.19
N ARG A 5 7.21 -7.31 7.22
CA ARG A 5 7.62 -8.69 7.47
C ARG A 5 8.93 -8.93 6.74
N ASN A 6 10.05 -8.95 7.47
CA ASN A 6 11.34 -9.37 6.93
C ASN A 6 11.30 -10.89 6.76
N HIS A 7 11.01 -11.35 5.55
CA HIS A 7 11.29 -12.71 5.12
C HIS A 7 12.63 -12.62 4.38
N GLY A 8 13.60 -13.49 4.68
CA GLY A 8 14.95 -13.47 4.11
C GLY A 8 15.04 -13.78 2.60
N ALA A 9 14.09 -13.30 1.81
CA ALA A 9 14.17 -13.11 0.37
C ALA A 9 14.55 -11.64 0.11
N ALA A 10 15.34 -11.35 -0.91
CA ALA A 10 15.87 -10.02 -1.19
C ALA A 10 14.82 -8.97 -1.62
N ASP A 11 13.54 -9.21 -1.35
CA ASP A 11 12.38 -8.46 -1.80
C ASP A 11 11.48 -8.11 -0.60
N GLY A 12 11.72 -6.95 0.01
CA GLY A 12 10.87 -6.42 1.07
C GLY A 12 9.59 -5.83 0.49
N ARG A 13 8.44 -6.46 0.73
CA ARG A 13 7.12 -5.87 0.44
C ARG A 13 6.61 -5.13 1.67
N VAL A 14 6.17 -3.89 1.48
CA VAL A 14 5.60 -3.04 2.54
C VAL A 14 4.12 -2.82 2.24
N VAL A 15 3.28 -2.98 3.26
CA VAL A 15 1.86 -2.62 3.19
C VAL A 15 1.64 -1.39 4.05
N ALA A 16 1.12 -0.32 3.42
CA ALA A 16 0.83 0.96 4.06
C ALA A 16 -0.62 1.36 3.80
N GLY A 17 -1.33 1.73 4.87
CA GLY A 17 -2.65 2.37 4.76
C GLY A 17 -2.53 3.88 4.84
N LEU A 18 -3.03 4.59 3.82
CA LEU A 18 -3.07 6.04 3.74
C LEU A 18 -4.52 6.52 3.87
N VAL A 19 -4.76 7.53 4.70
CA VAL A 19 -6.06 8.20 4.77
C VAL A 19 -5.94 9.49 3.97
N VAL A 20 -6.58 9.52 2.80
CA VAL A 20 -6.50 10.64 1.86
C VAL A 20 -7.92 11.04 1.48
N PRO A 21 -8.23 12.36 1.47
CA PRO A 21 -9.49 12.88 0.92
C PRO A 21 -9.74 12.35 -0.50
N GLU A 22 -11.01 12.09 -0.87
CA GLU A 22 -11.34 11.49 -2.18
C GLU A 22 -10.84 12.31 -3.36
N ASP A 23 -10.89 13.63 -3.24
CA ASP A 23 -10.42 14.59 -4.24
C ASP A 23 -8.89 14.57 -4.40
N GLU A 24 -8.14 14.11 -3.41
CA GLU A 24 -6.67 14.07 -3.43
C GLU A 24 -6.10 12.67 -3.73
N ARG A 25 -6.93 11.62 -3.80
CA ARG A 25 -6.45 10.24 -4.04
C ARG A 25 -5.62 10.09 -5.31
N HIS A 26 -5.93 10.87 -6.35
CA HIS A 26 -5.19 10.86 -7.61
C HIS A 26 -3.72 11.30 -7.45
N LEU A 27 -3.41 12.12 -6.44
CA LEU A 27 -2.05 12.56 -6.14
C LEU A 27 -1.20 11.44 -5.56
N VAL A 28 -1.81 10.46 -4.88
CA VAL A 28 -1.10 9.33 -4.29
C VAL A 28 -0.51 8.45 -5.38
N SER A 29 -1.31 8.10 -6.40
CA SER A 29 -0.82 7.31 -7.54
C SER A 29 0.30 8.05 -8.28
N ALA A 30 0.13 9.35 -8.53
CA ALA A 30 1.16 10.17 -9.18
C ALA A 30 2.48 10.21 -8.38
N ALA A 31 2.40 10.34 -7.05
CA ALA A 31 3.57 10.30 -6.18
C ALA A 31 4.24 8.92 -6.18
N LEU A 32 3.47 7.83 -6.16
CA LEU A 32 4.03 6.47 -6.22
C LEU A 32 4.69 6.17 -7.56
N ASP A 33 4.11 6.66 -8.66
CA ASP A 33 4.68 6.57 -10.00
C ASP A 33 6.02 7.32 -10.09
N GLU A 34 6.15 8.47 -9.43
CA GLU A 34 7.39 9.26 -9.40
C GLU A 34 8.53 8.54 -8.65
N ILE A 35 8.21 7.83 -7.56
CA ILE A 35 9.22 7.06 -6.80
C ILE A 35 9.69 5.84 -7.63
N GLY A 36 8.86 5.34 -8.56
CA GLY A 36 9.24 4.32 -9.53
C GLY A 36 9.30 2.89 -8.97
N TYR A 37 8.76 2.66 -7.77
CA TYR A 37 8.61 1.30 -7.24
C TYR A 37 7.31 0.67 -7.73
N PRO A 38 7.31 -0.65 -8.02
CA PRO A 38 6.08 -1.38 -8.27
C PRO A 38 5.15 -1.30 -7.05
N TYR A 39 3.92 -0.85 -7.27
CA TYR A 39 2.86 -0.85 -6.28
C TYR A 39 1.58 -1.45 -6.87
N TRP A 40 0.67 -1.88 -5.99
CA TRP A 40 -0.64 -2.42 -6.35
C TRP A 40 -1.68 -1.83 -5.40
N ASP A 41 -2.83 -1.45 -5.93
CA ASP A 41 -3.95 -1.02 -5.10
C ASP A 41 -4.64 -2.24 -4.51
N GLU A 42 -4.53 -2.41 -3.19
CA GLU A 42 -5.13 -3.50 -2.42
C GLU A 42 -6.37 -3.03 -1.64
N SER A 43 -6.91 -1.84 -1.95
CA SER A 43 -8.04 -1.23 -1.22
C SER A 43 -9.31 -2.08 -1.25
N GLU A 44 -9.53 -2.85 -2.31
CA GLU A 44 -10.69 -3.76 -2.45
C GLU A 44 -10.38 -5.20 -2.01
N ASN A 45 -9.19 -5.47 -1.46
CA ASN A 45 -8.82 -6.82 -1.11
C ASN A 45 -9.70 -7.33 0.06
N PRO A 46 -10.47 -8.42 -0.12
CA PRO A 46 -11.32 -8.96 0.93
C PRO A 46 -10.52 -9.45 2.16
N ALA A 47 -9.25 -9.79 1.99
CA ALA A 47 -8.35 -10.16 3.10
C ALA A 47 -8.08 -8.98 4.05
N TYR A 48 -8.09 -7.74 3.55
CA TYR A 48 -7.91 -6.55 4.39
C TYR A 48 -8.99 -6.44 5.46
N ARG A 49 -10.25 -6.78 5.11
CA ARG A 49 -11.38 -6.81 6.05
C ARG A 49 -11.33 -7.97 7.04
N LEU A 50 -10.64 -9.06 6.68
CA LEU A 50 -10.60 -10.29 7.48
C LEU A 50 -9.46 -10.31 8.51
N PHE A 51 -8.34 -9.62 8.24
CA PHE A 51 -7.12 -9.77 9.03
C PHE A 51 -6.60 -8.50 9.72
N LEU A 52 -7.16 -7.33 9.44
CA LEU A 52 -6.73 -6.05 10.02
C LEU A 52 -7.81 -5.37 10.89
N GLY A 53 -8.77 -6.16 11.40
CA GLY A 53 -9.73 -5.74 12.41
C GLY A 53 -9.09 -5.49 13.76
#